data_AF-A0A9D8AMN3-F1
#
_entry.id   AF-A0A9D8AMN3-F1
#
_cell.length_a   1.000
_cell.length_b   1.000
_cell.length_c   1.000
_cell.angle_alpha   90.00
_cell.angle_beta   90.00
_cell.angle_gamma   90.00
#
_symmetry.space_group_name_H-M   'P 1'
#
loop_
_entity.id
_entity.type
_entity.pdbx_description
1 polymer ?
#
loop_
_entity_poly.entity_id
_entity_poly.type
_entity_poly.pdbx_seq_one_letter_code
_entity_poly.pdbx_strand_id
1 'polypeptide(L)'
;MIKTIGLKTMKLTIQDILEDLHAIETHCRQFEKKYNLHSEFFFDAYMNGRLEDDGNPDFAEWAGFYKSKLDREQRSDFHKF
;
A
#
# COMPACT_ATOMS: atom_id res chain seq x y z
N MET A 1 34.09 -16.32 -18.40
CA MET A 1 32.70 -16.08 -18.84
C MET A 1 31.97 -15.34 -17.73
N ILE A 2 31.77 -14.03 -17.88
CA ILE A 2 30.95 -13.23 -16.94
C ILE A 2 29.63 -13.01 -17.66
N LYS A 3 28.55 -13.64 -17.17
CA LYS A 3 27.20 -13.35 -17.66
C LYS A 3 26.81 -11.99 -17.09
N THR A 4 26.85 -10.96 -17.93
CA THR A 4 26.28 -9.65 -17.64
C THR A 4 24.79 -9.85 -17.34
N ILE A 5 24.41 -9.72 -16.07
CA ILE A 5 23.02 -9.67 -15.67
C ILE A 5 22.53 -8.32 -16.17
N GLY A 6 21.82 -8.33 -17.30
CA GLY A 6 21.17 -7.13 -17.80
C GLY A 6 20.16 -6.68 -16.77
N LEU A 7 20.51 -5.66 -15.98
CA LEU A 7 19.54 -4.84 -15.26
C LEU A 7 18.67 -4.19 -16.31
N LYS A 8 17.62 -4.90 -16.72
CA LYS A 8 16.52 -4.34 -17.49
C LYS A 8 15.93 -3.30 -16.56
N THR A 9 16.18 -2.03 -16.83
CA THR A 9 15.40 -0.93 -16.26
C THR A 9 13.97 -1.21 -16.67
N MET A 10 13.21 -1.91 -15.82
CA MET A 10 11.82 -2.23 -16.10
C MET A 10 11.09 -0.91 -16.02
N LYS A 11 10.75 -0.38 -17.19
CA LYS A 11 9.90 0.80 -17.32
C LYS A 11 8.57 0.42 -16.67
N LEU A 12 8.37 0.86 -15.43
CA LEU A 12 7.17 0.57 -14.65
C LEU A 12 5.97 1.14 -15.42
N THR A 13 5.08 0.27 -15.88
CA THR A 13 3.93 0.66 -16.70
C THR A 13 2.76 1.08 -15.84
N ILE A 14 1.79 1.80 -16.42
CA ILE A 14 0.53 2.11 -15.73
C ILE A 14 -0.21 0.82 -15.32
N GLN A 15 -0.15 -0.22 -16.16
CA GLN A 15 -0.75 -1.51 -15.86
C GLN A 15 -0.12 -2.14 -14.61
N ASP A 16 1.22 -2.11 -14.50
CA ASP A 16 1.92 -2.62 -13.30
C ASP A 16 1.48 -1.86 -12.04
N ILE A 17 1.28 -0.53 -12.12
CA ILE A 17 0.80 0.29 -11.00
C ILE A 17 -0.62 -0.10 -10.60
N LEU A 18 -1.50 -0.32 -11.58
CA LEU A 18 -2.90 -0.69 -11.32
C LEU A 18 -3.03 -2.09 -10.72
N GLU A 19 -2.24 -3.06 -11.20
CA GLU A 19 -2.22 -4.41 -10.64
C GLU A 19 -1.74 -4.41 -9.19
N ASP A 20 -0.67 -3.67 -8.90
CA ASP A 20 -0.15 -3.52 -7.55
C ASP A 20 -1.13 -2.76 -6.63
N LEU A 21 -1.82 -1.76 -7.17
CA LEU A 21 -2.88 -1.04 -6.45
C LEU A 21 -4.02 -1.99 -6.06
N HIS A 22 -4.50 -2.83 -6.97
CA HIS A 22 -5.55 -3.82 -6.67
C HIS A 22 -5.11 -4.85 -5.63
N ALA A 23 -3.85 -5.29 -5.67
CA ALA A 23 -3.30 -6.18 -4.66
C ALA A 23 -3.32 -5.53 -3.28
N ILE A 24 -2.84 -4.29 -3.17
CA ILE A 24 -2.80 -3.53 -1.90
C ILE A 24 -4.22 -3.23 -1.38
N GLU A 25 -5.17 -2.89 -2.25
CA GLU A 25 -6.57 -2.72 -1.88
C GLU A 25 -7.17 -3.99 -1.29
N THR A 26 -6.81 -5.16 -1.84
CA THR A 26 -7.25 -6.45 -1.32
C THR A 26 -6.72 -6.70 0.09
N HIS A 27 -5.47 -6.35 0.36
CA HIS A 27 -4.89 -6.44 1.70
C HIS A 27 -5.57 -5.47 2.68
N CYS A 28 -5.79 -4.22 2.30
CA CYS A 28 -6.53 -3.26 3.12
C CYS A 28 -7.92 -3.80 3.49
N ARG A 29 -8.67 -4.34 2.52
CA ARG A 29 -10.01 -4.92 2.75
C ARG A 29 -10.02 -6.11 3.70
N GLN A 30 -8.93 -6.87 3.82
CA GLN A 30 -8.84 -7.96 4.79
C GLN A 30 -8.84 -7.42 6.22
N PHE A 31 -8.07 -6.37 6.49
CA PHE A 31 -8.05 -5.69 7.78
C PHE A 31 -9.37 -4.96 8.06
N GLU A 32 -9.93 -4.26 7.08
CA GLU A 32 -11.22 -3.59 7.24
C GLU A 32 -12.32 -4.55 7.67
N LYS A 33 -12.35 -5.76 7.09
CA LYS A 33 -13.28 -6.81 7.50
C LYS A 33 -12.97 -7.37 8.89
N LYS A 34 -11.69 -7.58 9.21
CA LYS A 34 -11.26 -8.13 10.50
C LYS A 34 -11.61 -7.20 11.66
N TYR A 35 -11.38 -5.90 11.49
CA TYR A 35 -11.53 -4.88 12.53
C TYR A 35 -12.84 -4.07 12.41
N ASN A 36 -13.61 -4.29 11.33
CA ASN A 36 -14.84 -3.55 11.01
C ASN A 36 -14.63 -2.03 11.05
N LEU A 37 -13.52 -1.57 10.45
CA LEU A 37 -13.09 -0.17 10.44
C LEU A 37 -12.51 0.16 9.07
N HIS A 38 -12.88 1.31 8.48
CA HIS A 38 -12.35 1.73 7.18
C HIS A 38 -10.86 2.12 7.30
N SER A 39 -10.06 1.78 6.29
CA SER A 39 -8.60 2.00 6.33
C SER A 39 -8.23 3.48 6.49
N GLU A 40 -9.03 4.39 5.94
CA GLU A 40 -8.79 5.85 6.08
C GLU A 40 -8.88 6.32 7.53
N PHE A 41 -9.96 5.94 8.25
CA PHE A 41 -10.14 6.31 9.64
C PHE A 41 -9.13 5.61 10.55
N PHE A 42 -8.85 4.33 10.26
CA PHE A 42 -7.78 3.60 10.93
C PHE A 42 -6.44 4.32 10.79
N PHE A 43 -6.05 4.65 9.57
CA PHE A 43 -4.75 5.25 9.28
C PHE A 43 -4.61 6.64 9.91
N ASP A 44 -5.65 7.48 9.81
CA ASP A 44 -5.67 8.78 10.48
C ASP A 44 -5.52 8.62 12.01
N ALA A 45 -6.25 7.71 12.64
CA ALA A 45 -6.11 7.46 14.07
C ALA A 45 -4.71 6.93 14.44
N TYR A 46 -4.17 5.97 13.67
CA TYR A 46 -2.85 5.37 13.87
C TYR A 46 -1.75 6.42 13.78
N MET A 47 -1.75 7.23 12.72
CA MET A 47 -0.72 8.25 12.48
C MET A 47 -0.73 9.37 13.54
N ASN A 48 -1.86 9.59 14.20
CA ASN A 48 -1.99 10.58 15.26
C ASN A 48 -1.83 9.98 16.67
N GLY A 49 -1.49 8.69 16.80
CA GLY A 49 -1.34 8.03 18.10
C GLY A 49 -2.66 7.95 18.90
N ARG A 50 -3.81 7.95 18.21
CA ARG A 50 -5.15 7.85 18.84
C ARG A 50 -5.63 6.42 19.02
N LEU A 51 -4.86 5.45 18.55
CA LEU A 51 -5.12 4.03 18.81
C LEU A 51 -4.37 3.62 20.06
N GLU A 52 -5.03 2.83 20.90
CA GLU A 52 -4.35 2.06 21.93
C GLU A 52 -3.52 1.00 21.20
N ASP A 53 -2.22 1.24 21.06
CA ASP A 53 -1.28 0.28 20.50
C ASP A 53 -0.94 -0.75 21.60
N ASP A 54 -1.74 -1.80 21.67
CA ASP A 54 -1.53 -2.98 22.52
C ASP A 54 -0.36 -3.86 22.00
N GLY A 55 0.39 -3.38 21.01
CA GLY A 55 1.45 -4.13 20.33
C GLY A 55 0.92 -5.07 19.25
N ASN A 56 -0.30 -4.86 18.74
CA ASN A 56 -0.87 -5.67 17.67
C ASN A 56 -0.11 -5.44 16.34
N PRO A 57 0.61 -6.46 15.82
CA PRO A 57 1.41 -6.31 14.61
C PRO A 57 0.59 -5.96 13.37
N ASP A 58 -0.71 -6.30 13.36
CA ASP A 58 -1.62 -5.96 12.28
C ASP A 58 -1.70 -4.46 12.02
N PHE A 59 -1.59 -3.61 13.05
CA PHE A 59 -1.75 -2.16 12.88
C PHE A 59 -0.60 -1.56 12.09
N ALA A 60 0.64 -1.96 12.41
CA ALA A 60 1.80 -1.54 11.66
C ALA A 60 1.75 -2.03 10.21
N GLU A 61 1.33 -3.28 10.00
CA GLU A 61 1.18 -3.87 8.66
C GLU A 61 0.10 -3.17 7.85
N TRP A 62 -1.09 -2.97 8.42
CA TRP A 62 -2.21 -2.30 7.78
C TRP A 62 -1.86 -0.85 7.41
N ALA A 63 -1.18 -0.12 8.32
CA ALA A 63 -0.71 1.23 8.04
C ALA A 63 0.30 1.24 6.88
N GLY A 64 1.17 0.23 6.81
CA GLY A 64 2.10 0.04 5.70
C GLY A 64 1.41 -0.17 4.35
N PHE A 65 0.39 -1.02 4.30
CA PHE A 65 -0.41 -1.24 3.08
C PHE A 65 -1.15 0.03 2.67
N TYR A 66 -1.83 0.70 3.61
CA TYR A 66 -2.60 1.89 3.28
C TYR A 66 -1.70 3.05 2.82
N LYS A 67 -0.53 3.25 3.44
CA LYS A 67 0.46 4.22 2.95
C LYS A 67 0.93 3.89 1.54
N SER A 68 1.20 2.61 1.26
CA SER A 68 1.61 2.12 -0.07
C SER A 68 0.54 2.33 -1.13
N LYS A 69 -0.75 2.28 -0.75
CA LYS A 69 -1.89 2.61 -1.61
C LYS A 69 -1.86 4.09 -2.02
N LEU A 70 -1.76 4.99 -1.04
CA LEU A 70 -1.74 6.45 -1.28
C LEU A 70 -0.60 6.86 -2.24
N ASP A 71 0.59 6.29 -2.05
CA ASP A 71 1.75 6.56 -2.92
C ASP A 71 1.49 6.15 -4.38
N ARG A 72 0.78 5.03 -4.60
CA ARG A 72 0.46 4.52 -5.94
C ARG A 72 -0.69 5.24 -6.60
N GLU A 73 -1.71 5.62 -5.84
CA GLU A 73 -2.79 6.48 -6.31
C GLU A 73 -2.22 7.82 -6.81
N GLN A 74 -1.36 8.46 -6.02
CA GLN A 74 -0.69 9.70 -6.41
C GLN A 74 0.14 9.53 -7.69
N ARG A 75 0.88 8.41 -7.81
CA ARG A 75 1.67 8.12 -9.02
C ARG A 75 0.79 7.85 -10.24
N SER A 76 -0.34 7.14 -10.06
CA SER A 76 -1.29 6.86 -11.14
C SER A 76 -1.93 8.16 -11.65
N ASP A 77 -2.32 9.06 -10.75
CA ASP A 77 -2.91 10.35 -11.12
C ASP A 77 -1.95 11.24 -11.90
N PHE A 78 -0.64 11.19 -11.59
CA PHE A 78 0.38 11.91 -12.37
C PHE A 78 0.50 11.42 -13.83
N HIS A 79 0.11 10.18 -14.14
CA HIS A 79 0.16 9.63 -15.51
C HIS A 79 -1.13 9.87 -16.31
N LYS A 80 -2.14 10.52 -15.71
CA LYS A 80 -3.41 10.86 -16.38
C LYS A 80 -3.34 12.16 -17.20
N PHE A 81 -2.20 12.86 -17.19
CA PHE A 81 -1.95 14.13 -17.91
C PHE A 81 -0.61 14.09 -18.65
#